data_AF-A0AAW2Z5R3-F1
#
_entry.id   AF-A0AAW2Z5R3-F1
#
_cell.length_a   1.000
_cell.length_b   1.000
_cell.length_c   1.000
_cell.angle_alpha   90.00
_cell.angle_beta   90.00
_cell.angle_gamma   90.00
#
_symmetry.space_group_name_H-M   'P 1'
#
loop_
_entity.id
_entity.type
_entity.pdbx_description
1 polymer ?
#
loop_
_entity_poly.entity_id
_entity_poly.type
_entity_poly.pdbx_seq_one_letter_code
_entity_poly.pdbx_strand_id
1 'polypeptide(L)'
;MQQQLQLGVRFFDVRARHYENTFRIHHGGDYVGFTFAEVLNMIQTFYNTPGNSQETIIMSLKREHDDYNVSREFYQTLDEYLNNFSLTNRFYIGDDIPKLKDVRGKVVIMRRFKQAPNSNHGLNCHVFEDNVNYSFDINKCRVQDYYHTDPNTKKNAIDALMAKAVTQPNDNLLWINFFSGINVGMGLYAEWFSQRINPWALERLPELSLVNKQIWKGVLAFDYINHDLVQLALIFNQRLIW
;
A
#
# COMPACT_ATOMS: atom_id res chain seq x y z
N MET A 1 -10.13 6.74 6.85
CA MET A 1 -10.17 5.52 6.01
C MET A 1 -11.51 5.35 5.26
N GLN A 2 -12.68 5.37 5.92
CA GLN A 2 -13.97 5.16 5.23
C GLN A 2 -14.19 6.06 4.00
N GLN A 3 -13.91 7.37 4.12
CA GLN A 3 -13.97 8.30 2.99
C GLN A 3 -13.03 7.90 1.84
N GLN A 4 -11.82 7.40 2.14
CA GLN A 4 -10.88 6.94 1.12
C GLN A 4 -11.41 5.71 0.37
N LEU A 5 -12.03 4.75 1.10
CA LEU A 5 -12.68 3.60 0.49
C LEU A 5 -13.83 4.01 -0.44
N GLN A 6 -14.65 4.99 -0.03
CA GLN A 6 -15.74 5.54 -0.84
C GLN A 6 -15.23 6.25 -2.10
N LEU A 7 -14.08 6.95 -2.02
CA LEU A 7 -13.46 7.59 -3.17
C LEU A 7 -12.91 6.58 -4.20
N GLY A 8 -12.64 5.34 -3.80
CA GLY A 8 -12.11 4.29 -4.68
C GLY A 8 -10.73 3.76 -4.30
N VAL A 9 -10.18 4.17 -3.15
CA VAL A 9 -8.88 3.66 -2.68
C VAL A 9 -9.00 2.19 -2.31
N ARG A 10 -8.04 1.39 -2.78
CA ARG A 10 -7.94 -0.06 -2.49
C ARG A 10 -6.58 -0.49 -1.97
N PHE A 11 -5.61 0.41 -1.87
CA PHE A 11 -4.32 0.15 -1.23
C PHE A 11 -4.20 0.98 0.03
N PHE A 12 -3.87 0.35 1.16
CA PHE A 12 -3.65 1.03 2.44
C PHE A 12 -2.29 0.62 3.02
N ASP A 13 -1.43 1.61 3.30
CA ASP A 13 -0.20 1.43 4.08
C ASP A 13 -0.51 1.56 5.58
N VAL A 14 -0.72 0.41 6.22
CA VAL A 14 -1.04 0.29 7.64
C VAL A 14 0.24 0.00 8.43
N ARG A 15 0.64 0.98 9.23
CA ARG A 15 1.87 0.94 10.03
C ARG A 15 1.49 0.69 11.48
N ALA A 16 1.78 -0.50 11.98
CA ALA A 16 1.36 -0.94 13.31
C ALA A 16 2.54 -1.06 14.26
N ARG A 17 2.39 -0.54 15.48
CA ARG A 17 3.25 -0.83 16.63
C ARG A 17 2.63 -1.95 17.45
N HIS A 18 3.47 -2.90 17.86
CA HIS A 18 3.04 -3.97 18.76
C HIS A 18 3.03 -3.46 20.20
N TYR A 19 1.85 -3.36 20.78
CA TYR A 19 1.64 -2.72 22.08
C TYR A 19 0.68 -3.56 22.90
N GLU A 20 1.16 -4.11 24.02
CA GLU A 20 0.34 -4.92 24.94
C GLU A 20 -0.38 -6.07 24.22
N ASN A 21 0.34 -6.80 23.37
CA ASN A 21 -0.19 -7.90 22.54
C ASN A 21 -1.34 -7.50 21.58
N THR A 22 -1.47 -6.21 21.27
CA THR A 22 -2.38 -5.65 20.27
C THR A 22 -1.64 -4.75 19.29
N PHE A 23 -2.31 -4.30 18.24
CA PHE A 23 -1.75 -3.36 17.28
C PHE A 23 -2.37 -1.97 17.39
N ARG A 24 -1.52 -0.98 17.63
CA ARG A 24 -1.82 0.44 17.51
C ARG A 24 -1.25 0.96 16.20
N ILE A 25 -1.97 1.83 15.50
CA ILE A 25 -1.50 2.43 14.25
C ILE A 25 -0.61 3.64 14.59
N HIS A 26 0.54 3.71 13.95
CA HIS A 26 1.59 4.65 14.25
C HIS A 26 2.15 5.31 12.99
N HIS A 27 2.80 6.46 13.18
CA HIS A 27 3.70 7.08 12.22
C HIS A 27 5.01 7.38 12.94
N GLY A 28 6.04 6.54 12.72
CA GLY A 28 7.22 6.52 13.58
C GLY A 28 6.85 6.23 15.05
N GLY A 29 7.30 7.09 15.96
CA GLY A 29 6.99 6.98 17.39
C GLY A 29 5.54 7.35 17.74
N ASP A 30 4.86 8.10 16.89
CA ASP A 30 3.60 8.75 17.23
C ASP A 30 2.40 7.82 17.01
N TYR A 31 1.56 7.69 18.05
CA TYR A 31 0.27 7.02 17.94
C TYR A 31 -0.71 7.93 17.20
N VAL A 32 -1.28 7.47 16.08
CA VAL A 32 -2.14 8.31 15.24
C VAL A 32 -3.63 8.25 15.62
N GLY A 33 -3.96 7.66 16.78
CA GLY A 33 -5.32 7.62 17.29
C GLY A 33 -6.19 6.45 16.83
N PHE A 34 -5.62 5.48 16.10
CA PHE A 34 -6.34 4.29 15.61
C PHE A 34 -5.69 3.00 16.06
N THR A 35 -6.50 1.99 16.37
CA THR A 35 -6.09 0.60 16.57
C THR A 35 -6.28 -0.21 15.29
N PHE A 36 -5.59 -1.34 15.18
CA PHE A 36 -5.81 -2.26 14.06
C PHE A 36 -7.23 -2.85 14.09
N ALA A 37 -7.81 -3.08 15.26
CA ALA A 37 -9.20 -3.53 15.39
C ALA A 37 -10.19 -2.55 14.73
N GLU A 38 -9.98 -1.24 14.88
CA GLU A 38 -10.80 -0.22 14.22
C GLU A 38 -10.59 -0.22 12.69
N VAL A 39 -9.36 -0.42 12.22
CA VAL A 39 -9.06 -0.61 10.79
C VAL A 39 -9.84 -1.81 10.23
N LEU A 40 -9.80 -2.94 10.93
CA LEU A 40 -10.53 -4.16 10.55
C LEU A 40 -12.04 -3.93 10.54
N ASN A 41 -12.60 -3.22 11.52
CA ASN A 41 -14.02 -2.88 11.55
C ASN A 41 -14.44 -2.00 10.37
N MET A 42 -13.62 -1.02 9.98
CA MET A 42 -13.87 -0.20 8.80
C MET A 42 -13.86 -1.02 7.51
N ILE A 43 -12.96 -2.01 7.40
CA ILE A 43 -12.91 -2.94 6.26
C ILE A 43 -14.15 -3.85 6.24
N GLN A 44 -14.56 -4.40 7.38
CA GLN A 44 -15.78 -5.21 7.45
C GLN A 44 -17.01 -4.41 7.02
N THR A 45 -17.15 -3.18 7.55
CA THR A 45 -18.23 -2.26 7.16
C THR A 45 -18.25 -2.02 5.65
N PHE A 46 -17.08 -1.81 5.04
CA PHE A 46 -16.95 -1.64 3.60
C PHE A 46 -17.43 -2.86 2.82
N TYR A 47 -16.98 -4.08 3.15
CA TYR A 47 -17.41 -5.29 2.45
C TYR A 47 -18.87 -5.70 2.69
N ASN A 48 -19.45 -5.27 3.81
CA ASN A 48 -20.87 -5.49 4.12
C ASN A 48 -21.76 -4.45 3.43
N THR A 49 -21.20 -3.38 2.86
CA THR A 49 -21.94 -2.42 2.05
C THR A 49 -22.31 -3.08 0.71
N PRO A 50 -23.59 -3.05 0.28
CA PRO A 50 -24.03 -3.64 -0.98
C PRO A 50 -23.19 -3.17 -2.17
N GLY A 51 -22.79 -4.11 -3.04
CA GLY A 51 -21.96 -3.84 -4.22
C GLY A 51 -20.44 -3.94 -3.96
N ASN A 52 -19.98 -3.73 -2.73
CA ASN A 52 -18.54 -3.76 -2.41
C ASN A 52 -17.97 -5.17 -2.21
N SER A 53 -18.81 -6.22 -2.18
CA SER A 53 -18.32 -7.61 -2.05
C SER A 53 -17.50 -8.07 -3.26
N GLN A 54 -17.58 -7.35 -4.39
CA GLN A 54 -16.78 -7.62 -5.58
C GLN A 54 -15.39 -6.96 -5.53
N GLU A 55 -15.14 -6.08 -4.58
CA GLU A 55 -13.89 -5.34 -4.47
C GLU A 55 -12.82 -6.14 -3.71
N THR A 56 -11.56 -5.75 -3.83
CA THR A 56 -10.46 -6.28 -3.01
C THR A 56 -9.66 -5.13 -2.44
N ILE A 57 -9.08 -5.32 -1.26
CA ILE A 57 -8.16 -4.34 -0.65
C ILE A 57 -6.78 -4.99 -0.59
N ILE A 58 -5.73 -4.24 -0.91
CA ILE A 58 -4.35 -4.58 -0.60
C ILE A 58 -3.98 -3.79 0.66
N MET A 59 -3.60 -4.50 1.72
CA MET A 59 -3.12 -3.90 2.96
C MET A 59 -1.62 -4.16 3.08
N SER A 60 -0.81 -3.12 2.87
CA SER A 60 0.58 -3.11 3.29
C SER A 60 0.62 -3.04 4.80
N LEU A 61 1.03 -4.11 5.48
CA LEU A 61 1.14 -4.16 6.93
C LEU A 61 2.61 -4.14 7.34
N LYS A 62 3.02 -3.07 8.03
CA LYS A 62 4.40 -2.86 8.51
C LYS A 62 4.44 -2.83 10.04
N ARG A 63 5.48 -3.43 10.62
CA ARG A 63 5.88 -3.18 12.01
C ARG A 63 6.57 -1.82 12.07
N GLU A 64 5.96 -0.85 12.74
CA GLU A 64 6.34 0.56 12.63
C GLU A 64 7.42 0.98 13.63
N HIS A 65 7.29 0.52 14.87
CA HIS A 65 8.12 0.94 15.98
C HIS A 65 8.37 -0.24 16.92
N ASP A 66 9.34 -0.10 17.82
CA ASP A 66 9.66 -1.06 18.85
C ASP A 66 8.45 -1.45 19.70
N ASP A 67 8.43 -2.74 20.03
CA ASP A 67 7.37 -3.38 20.79
C ASP A 67 7.32 -2.82 22.22
N TYR A 68 6.13 -2.82 22.82
CA TYR A 68 5.93 -2.38 24.19
C TYR A 68 5.09 -3.39 24.96
N ASN A 69 5.65 -3.95 26.03
CA ASN A 69 4.99 -4.88 26.95
C ASN A 69 4.29 -6.05 26.23
N VAL A 70 5.02 -6.77 25.39
CA VAL A 70 4.50 -7.89 24.60
C VAL A 70 5.01 -9.23 25.13
N SER A 71 4.20 -10.28 25.00
CA SER A 71 4.54 -11.64 25.42
C SER A 71 4.50 -12.65 24.26
N ARG A 72 4.27 -12.17 23.04
CA ARG A 72 4.27 -12.95 21.80
C ARG A 72 4.87 -12.12 20.68
N GLU A 73 5.17 -12.76 19.56
CA GLU A 73 5.71 -12.11 18.38
C GLU A 73 4.64 -11.31 17.62
N PHE A 74 5.07 -10.33 16.83
CA PHE A 74 4.17 -9.50 16.00
C PHE A 74 3.23 -10.38 15.16
N TYR A 75 3.75 -11.37 14.44
CA TYR A 75 2.93 -12.22 13.58
C TYR A 75 1.94 -13.09 14.38
N GLN A 76 2.29 -13.52 15.59
CA GLN A 76 1.37 -14.28 16.46
C GLN A 76 0.20 -13.43 16.94
N THR A 77 0.43 -12.12 17.15
CA THR A 77 -0.68 -11.18 17.39
C THR A 77 -1.54 -10.99 16.15
N LEU A 78 -0.95 -11.00 14.95
CA LEU A 78 -1.73 -10.99 13.71
C LEU A 78 -2.60 -12.24 13.57
N ASP A 79 -2.07 -13.43 13.90
CA ASP A 79 -2.83 -14.69 13.88
C ASP A 79 -4.13 -14.59 14.71
N GLU A 80 -4.11 -13.97 15.89
CA GLU A 80 -5.33 -13.74 16.68
C GLU A 80 -6.37 -12.91 15.93
N TYR A 81 -5.93 -11.84 15.24
CA TYR A 81 -6.84 -11.01 14.46
C TYR A 81 -7.43 -11.79 13.27
N LEU A 82 -6.63 -12.64 12.62
CA LEU A 82 -7.05 -13.43 11.46
C LEU A 82 -7.96 -14.60 11.84
N ASN A 83 -7.74 -15.20 13.01
CA ASN A 83 -8.51 -16.34 13.52
C ASN A 83 -9.82 -15.95 14.19
N ASN A 84 -10.09 -14.66 14.40
CA ASN A 84 -11.37 -14.20 14.90
C ASN A 84 -12.49 -14.57 13.91
N PHE A 85 -13.52 -15.29 14.39
CA PHE A 85 -14.62 -15.87 13.61
C PHE A 85 -15.34 -14.88 12.67
N SER A 86 -15.32 -13.58 12.99
CA SER A 86 -15.90 -12.51 12.15
C SER A 86 -15.07 -12.14 10.90
N LEU A 87 -13.79 -12.52 10.90
CA LEU A 87 -12.81 -12.20 9.86
C LEU A 87 -12.27 -13.43 9.13
N THR A 88 -12.61 -14.64 9.59
CA THR A 88 -12.25 -15.89 8.91
C THR A 88 -12.71 -15.83 7.45
N ASN A 89 -11.81 -16.19 6.53
CA ASN A 89 -11.98 -16.10 5.07
C ASN A 89 -12.04 -14.68 4.45
N ARG A 90 -11.87 -13.60 5.24
CA ARG A 90 -11.74 -12.23 4.73
C ARG A 90 -10.31 -11.85 4.35
N PHE A 91 -9.33 -12.71 4.60
CA PHE A 91 -7.93 -12.46 4.29
C PHE A 91 -7.41 -13.47 3.29
N TYR A 92 -6.71 -12.96 2.28
CA TYR A 92 -5.79 -13.74 1.48
C TYR A 92 -4.41 -13.64 2.12
N ILE A 93 -3.96 -14.77 2.65
CA ILE A 93 -2.68 -14.91 3.34
C ILE A 93 -1.68 -15.73 2.54
N GLY A 94 -1.93 -16.01 1.25
CA GLY A 94 -0.98 -16.69 0.37
C GLY A 94 0.19 -15.81 -0.07
N ASP A 95 1.30 -16.42 -0.49
CA ASP A 95 2.54 -15.71 -0.87
C ASP A 95 2.68 -15.51 -2.40
N ASP A 96 1.65 -15.85 -3.18
CA ASP A 96 1.61 -15.59 -4.62
C ASP A 96 0.65 -14.44 -4.94
N ILE A 97 0.93 -13.71 -6.01
CA ILE A 97 0.03 -12.64 -6.48
C ILE A 97 -1.29 -13.28 -6.94
N PRO A 98 -2.41 -13.03 -6.24
CA PRO A 98 -3.67 -13.70 -6.57
C PRO A 98 -4.31 -13.07 -7.80
N LYS A 99 -5.14 -13.84 -8.50
CA LYS A 99 -6.06 -13.27 -9.49
C LYS A 99 -7.20 -12.57 -8.76
N LEU A 100 -7.68 -11.46 -9.30
CA LEU A 100 -8.77 -10.67 -8.69
C LEU A 100 -9.99 -11.53 -8.33
N LYS A 101 -10.38 -12.47 -9.20
CA LYS A 101 -11.53 -13.38 -8.98
C LYS A 101 -11.43 -14.22 -7.70
N ASP A 102 -10.22 -14.50 -7.20
CA ASP A 102 -9.99 -15.37 -6.05
C ASP A 102 -9.96 -14.59 -4.72
N VAL A 103 -9.89 -13.26 -4.82
CA VAL A 103 -9.75 -12.33 -3.67
C VAL A 103 -10.82 -11.25 -3.60
N ARG A 104 -11.84 -11.28 -4.45
CA ARG A 104 -13.04 -10.43 -4.27
C ARG A 104 -13.64 -10.69 -2.88
N GLY A 105 -13.95 -9.61 -2.16
CA GLY A 105 -14.46 -9.64 -0.79
C GLY A 105 -13.41 -9.93 0.28
N LYS A 106 -12.12 -9.95 -0.10
CA LYS A 106 -10.99 -10.24 0.79
C LYS A 106 -9.94 -9.11 0.78
N VAL A 107 -9.19 -9.04 1.87
CA VAL A 107 -7.97 -8.24 2.00
C VAL A 107 -6.78 -9.12 1.63
N VAL A 108 -5.98 -8.68 0.66
CA VAL A 108 -4.65 -9.22 0.36
C VAL A 108 -3.65 -8.56 1.30
N ILE A 109 -3.01 -9.32 2.18
CA ILE A 109 -1.94 -8.78 3.02
C ILE A 109 -0.65 -8.71 2.20
N MET A 110 -0.04 -7.54 2.17
CA MET A 110 1.33 -7.33 1.72
C MET A 110 2.21 -7.16 2.95
N ARG A 111 2.96 -8.21 3.28
CA ARG A 111 3.73 -8.33 4.53
C ARG A 111 5.01 -7.52 4.47
N ARG A 112 5.18 -6.58 5.39
CA ARG A 112 6.44 -5.83 5.62
C ARG A 112 7.07 -6.09 7.00
N PHE A 113 6.71 -7.18 7.67
CA PHE A 113 7.24 -7.61 8.98
C PHE A 113 7.85 -9.03 8.91
N LYS A 114 8.68 -9.39 9.89
CA LYS A 114 9.26 -10.75 10.03
C LYS A 114 8.24 -11.75 10.56
N GLN A 115 8.34 -13.00 10.14
CA GLN A 115 7.51 -14.10 10.63
C GLN A 115 8.38 -15.35 10.88
N ALA A 116 7.83 -16.35 11.57
CA ALA A 116 8.51 -17.64 11.70
C ALA A 116 8.63 -18.38 10.36
N PRO A 117 9.62 -19.28 10.21
CA PRO A 117 9.69 -20.20 9.08
C PRO A 117 8.37 -20.97 8.91
N ASN A 118 7.98 -21.25 7.66
CA ASN A 118 6.74 -21.97 7.30
C ASN A 118 5.42 -21.32 7.77
N SER A 119 5.44 -20.10 8.30
CA SER A 119 4.22 -19.30 8.52
C SER A 119 3.78 -18.63 7.21
N ASN A 120 2.52 -18.20 7.13
CA ASN A 120 2.03 -17.50 5.95
C ASN A 120 1.10 -16.34 6.31
N HIS A 121 1.49 -15.12 5.96
CA HIS A 121 0.75 -13.90 6.28
C HIS A 121 0.67 -12.96 5.07
N GLY A 122 0.49 -13.53 3.88
CA GLY A 122 0.36 -12.79 2.63
C GLY A 122 1.66 -12.60 1.87
N LEU A 123 1.60 -11.74 0.85
CA LEU A 123 2.69 -11.46 -0.09
C LEU A 123 3.93 -10.99 0.65
N ASN A 124 5.02 -11.73 0.54
CA ASN A 124 6.28 -11.42 1.19
C ASN A 124 6.98 -10.24 0.51
N CYS A 125 6.74 -9.03 1.00
CA CYS A 125 7.44 -7.83 0.56
C CYS A 125 8.25 -7.23 1.72
N HIS A 126 8.77 -8.09 2.60
CA HIS A 126 9.56 -7.70 3.76
C HIS A 126 11.04 -7.51 3.41
N VAL A 127 11.64 -6.47 4.01
CA VAL A 127 12.99 -5.88 3.83
C VAL A 127 13.08 -4.81 2.74
N PHE A 128 12.22 -3.78 2.84
CA PHE A 128 12.37 -2.60 1.98
C PHE A 128 13.77 -1.98 2.17
N GLU A 129 14.39 -1.58 1.06
CA GLU A 129 15.58 -0.73 1.12
C GLU A 129 15.19 0.67 1.64
N ASP A 130 16.05 1.25 2.47
CA ASP A 130 15.77 2.51 3.14
C ASP A 130 16.19 3.70 2.28
N ASN A 131 15.21 4.49 1.86
CA ASN A 131 15.39 5.78 1.18
C ASN A 131 16.34 5.78 -0.04
N VAL A 132 16.31 4.74 -0.86
CA VAL A 132 17.16 4.63 -2.06
C VAL A 132 16.57 5.37 -3.25
N ASN A 133 17.42 5.94 -4.10
CA ASN A 133 17.03 6.74 -5.27
C ASN A 133 16.69 5.92 -6.53
N TYR A 134 16.61 4.61 -6.42
CA TYR A 134 16.25 3.68 -7.47
C TYR A 134 15.13 2.74 -7.02
N SER A 135 14.51 2.04 -7.97
CA SER A 135 13.56 0.97 -7.66
C SER A 135 14.26 -0.37 -7.47
N PHE A 136 13.76 -1.17 -6.53
CA PHE A 136 14.31 -2.46 -6.13
C PHE A 136 13.23 -3.55 -6.12
N ASP A 137 13.67 -4.80 -6.25
CA ASP A 137 12.80 -5.98 -6.23
C ASP A 137 12.91 -6.68 -4.88
N ILE A 138 11.77 -7.12 -4.36
CA ILE A 138 11.69 -7.86 -3.12
C ILE A 138 10.65 -8.98 -3.19
N ASN A 139 11.16 -10.20 -3.40
CA ASN A 139 10.39 -11.40 -3.70
C ASN A 139 9.34 -11.17 -4.81
N LYS A 140 8.09 -10.86 -4.45
CA LYS A 140 6.95 -10.65 -5.36
C LYS A 140 6.60 -9.18 -5.56
N CYS A 141 7.37 -8.24 -5.02
CA CYS A 141 7.13 -6.82 -5.14
C CYS A 141 8.27 -6.11 -5.87
N ARG A 142 7.95 -5.06 -6.62
CA ARG A 142 8.90 -4.07 -7.14
C ARG A 142 8.52 -2.69 -6.63
N VAL A 143 9.45 -2.00 -5.99
CA VAL A 143 9.14 -0.82 -5.18
C VAL A 143 10.00 0.37 -5.59
N GLN A 144 9.39 1.57 -5.63
CA GLN A 144 10.09 2.85 -5.53
C GLN A 144 9.61 3.55 -4.26
N ASP A 145 10.51 3.76 -3.30
CA ASP A 145 10.23 4.40 -2.01
C ASP A 145 11.33 5.41 -1.61
N TYR A 146 11.70 6.31 -2.54
CA TYR A 146 12.61 7.40 -2.25
C TYR A 146 11.86 8.51 -1.50
N TYR A 147 11.60 8.31 -0.21
CA TYR A 147 10.66 9.13 0.55
C TYR A 147 11.28 10.40 1.14
N HIS A 148 12.61 10.49 1.30
CA HIS A 148 13.29 11.65 1.86
C HIS A 148 14.21 12.32 0.82
N THR A 149 13.65 13.25 0.04
CA THR A 149 14.31 13.91 -1.10
C THR A 149 13.59 15.21 -1.49
N ASP A 150 14.02 15.91 -2.55
CA ASP A 150 13.29 17.06 -3.10
C ASP A 150 12.24 16.63 -4.15
N PRO A 151 11.22 17.46 -4.44
CA PRO A 151 10.15 17.11 -5.38
C PRO A 151 10.62 16.74 -6.79
N ASN A 152 11.67 17.38 -7.34
CA ASN A 152 12.12 17.08 -8.70
C ASN A 152 12.82 15.72 -8.74
N THR A 153 13.66 15.44 -7.75
CA THR A 153 14.29 14.13 -7.61
C THR A 153 13.25 13.04 -7.40
N LYS A 154 12.20 13.29 -6.61
CA LYS A 154 11.09 12.35 -6.44
C LYS A 154 10.35 12.07 -7.75
N LYS A 155 10.04 13.12 -8.52
CA LYS A 155 9.39 12.98 -9.84
C LYS A 155 10.21 12.09 -10.77
N ASN A 156 11.53 12.27 -10.79
CA ASN A 156 12.44 11.42 -11.57
C ASN A 156 12.38 9.95 -11.12
N ALA A 157 12.36 9.67 -9.82
CA ALA A 157 12.25 8.31 -9.30
C ALA A 157 10.90 7.66 -9.67
N ILE A 158 9.80 8.42 -9.56
CA ILE A 158 8.46 7.99 -9.96
C ILE A 158 8.45 7.62 -11.45
N ASP A 159 8.90 8.53 -12.32
CA ASP A 159 8.93 8.32 -13.77
C ASP A 159 9.86 7.16 -14.16
N ALA A 160 10.98 6.98 -13.47
CA ALA A 160 11.90 5.88 -13.72
C ALA A 160 11.23 4.52 -13.48
N LEU A 161 10.44 4.36 -12.41
CA LEU A 161 9.69 3.12 -12.21
C LEU A 161 8.56 2.95 -13.24
N MET A 162 7.84 4.02 -13.58
CA MET A 162 6.79 3.96 -14.62
C MET A 162 7.37 3.56 -15.99
N ALA A 163 8.55 4.07 -16.35
CA ALA A 163 9.26 3.72 -17.58
C ALA A 163 9.76 2.26 -17.58
N LYS A 164 10.18 1.72 -16.42
CA LYS A 164 10.53 0.30 -16.30
C LYS A 164 9.32 -0.60 -16.61
N ALA A 165 8.11 -0.21 -16.20
CA ALA A 165 6.91 -1.01 -16.46
C ALA A 165 6.73 -1.26 -17.96
N VAL A 166 6.99 -0.24 -18.80
CA VAL A 166 6.89 -0.32 -20.26
C VAL A 166 7.81 -1.41 -20.86
N THR A 167 9.00 -1.57 -20.29
CA THR A 167 10.00 -2.51 -20.81
C THR A 167 9.92 -3.90 -20.18
N GLN A 168 9.19 -4.06 -19.08
CA GLN A 168 9.09 -5.32 -18.31
C GLN A 168 7.64 -5.67 -17.93
N PRO A 169 6.73 -5.86 -18.91
CA PRO A 169 5.28 -5.98 -18.65
C PRO A 169 4.83 -7.28 -17.95
N ASN A 170 5.68 -8.30 -17.87
CA ASN A 170 5.31 -9.68 -17.50
C ASN A 170 6.32 -10.32 -16.52
N ASP A 171 6.74 -9.58 -15.49
CA ASP A 171 7.68 -10.06 -14.47
C ASP A 171 7.02 -10.76 -13.28
N ASN A 172 5.68 -10.83 -13.25
CA ASN A 172 4.90 -11.41 -12.14
C ASN A 172 5.22 -10.77 -10.79
N LEU A 173 5.51 -9.46 -10.79
CA LEU A 173 5.71 -8.65 -9.60
C LEU A 173 4.49 -7.74 -9.36
N LEU A 174 4.24 -7.41 -8.10
CA LEU A 174 3.36 -6.33 -7.68
C LEU A 174 4.18 -5.05 -7.65
N TRP A 175 3.88 -4.13 -8.57
CA TRP A 175 4.60 -2.87 -8.68
C TRP A 175 4.00 -1.85 -7.70
N ILE A 176 4.83 -1.17 -6.92
CA ILE A 176 4.40 -0.16 -5.95
C ILE A 176 5.24 1.09 -6.15
N ASN A 177 4.57 2.18 -6.52
CA ASN A 177 5.20 3.48 -6.72
C ASN A 177 4.67 4.45 -5.65
N PHE A 178 5.52 4.79 -4.69
CA PHE A 178 5.18 5.80 -3.68
C PHE A 178 5.42 7.19 -4.25
N PHE A 179 4.37 8.01 -4.31
CA PHE A 179 4.39 9.43 -4.65
C PHE A 179 4.61 10.30 -3.41
N SER A 180 4.33 9.75 -2.23
CA SER A 180 4.63 10.35 -0.92
C SER A 180 6.11 10.68 -0.76
N GLY A 181 6.39 11.77 -0.05
CA GLY A 181 7.75 12.22 0.22
C GLY A 181 7.81 13.35 1.25
N ILE A 182 9.00 13.55 1.80
CA ILE A 182 9.35 14.55 2.81
C ILE A 182 10.78 15.05 2.59
N ASN A 183 11.12 16.19 3.18
CA ASN A 183 12.50 16.59 3.46
C ASN A 183 12.48 17.55 4.65
N VAL A 184 12.53 16.99 5.86
CA VAL A 184 12.35 17.77 7.10
C VAL A 184 13.47 18.79 7.31
N GLY A 185 14.70 18.48 6.86
CA GLY A 185 15.84 19.40 6.93
C GLY A 185 15.66 20.67 6.09
N MET A 186 14.76 20.64 5.10
CA MET A 186 14.38 21.79 4.26
C MET A 186 12.98 22.32 4.57
N GLY A 187 12.31 21.82 5.62
CA GLY A 187 10.92 22.19 5.96
C GLY A 187 9.86 21.65 4.99
N LEU A 188 10.19 20.65 4.17
CA LEU A 188 9.28 20.07 3.19
C LEU A 188 8.50 18.91 3.82
N TYR A 189 7.52 19.23 4.65
CA TYR A 189 6.64 18.23 5.27
C TYR A 189 5.69 17.60 4.24
N ALA A 190 5.12 16.44 4.57
CA ALA A 190 4.33 15.62 3.65
C ALA A 190 3.20 16.40 2.94
N GLU A 191 2.50 17.29 3.66
CA GLU A 191 1.46 18.13 3.07
C GLU A 191 2.01 19.05 1.98
N TRP A 192 3.05 19.82 2.30
CA TRP A 192 3.70 20.72 1.35
C TRP A 192 4.27 19.96 0.14
N PHE A 193 4.80 18.76 0.39
CA PHE A 193 5.36 17.89 -0.64
C PHE A 193 4.25 17.40 -1.59
N SER A 194 3.12 16.95 -1.03
CA SER A 194 1.95 16.50 -1.78
C SER A 194 1.38 17.60 -2.68
N GLN A 195 1.40 18.86 -2.25
CA GLN A 195 0.95 20.00 -3.04
C GLN A 195 1.77 20.24 -4.32
N ARG A 196 2.95 19.59 -4.46
CA ARG A 196 3.79 19.65 -5.67
C ARG A 196 3.78 18.37 -6.48
N ILE A 197 3.63 17.23 -5.81
CA ILE A 197 3.59 15.93 -6.48
C ILE A 197 2.19 15.65 -7.04
N ASN A 198 1.12 15.92 -6.29
CA ASN A 198 -0.23 15.56 -6.67
C ASN A 198 -0.70 16.31 -7.95
N PRO A 199 -0.56 17.65 -8.07
CA PRO A 199 -0.91 18.35 -9.31
C PRO A 199 -0.07 17.90 -10.50
N TRP A 200 1.23 17.71 -10.28
CA TRP A 200 2.12 17.19 -11.33
C TRP A 200 1.70 15.79 -11.80
N ALA A 201 1.31 14.90 -10.88
CA ALA A 201 0.84 13.56 -11.24
C ALA A 201 -0.47 13.59 -12.04
N LEU A 202 -1.36 14.55 -11.76
CA LEU A 202 -2.59 14.77 -12.52
C LEU A 202 -2.31 15.12 -13.99
N GLU A 203 -1.26 15.89 -14.26
CA GLU A 203 -0.82 16.22 -15.61
C GLU A 203 -0.02 15.07 -16.25
N ARG A 204 0.85 14.43 -15.47
CA ARG A 204 1.84 13.47 -15.96
C ARG A 204 1.26 12.10 -16.32
N LEU A 205 0.37 11.54 -15.50
CA LEU A 205 -0.16 10.19 -15.74
C LEU A 205 -0.97 10.10 -17.05
N PRO A 206 -1.80 11.09 -17.44
CA PRO A 206 -2.43 11.14 -18.75
C PRO A 206 -1.43 11.09 -19.90
N GLU A 207 -0.33 11.86 -19.85
CA GLU A 207 0.71 11.85 -20.89
C GLU A 207 1.32 10.45 -21.07
N LEU A 208 1.68 9.81 -19.95
CA LEU A 208 2.21 8.44 -19.97
C LEU A 208 1.22 7.46 -20.58
N SER A 209 -0.08 7.65 -20.35
CA SER A 209 -1.16 6.81 -20.90
C SER A 209 -1.37 6.98 -22.41
N LEU A 210 -1.02 8.15 -22.97
CA LEU A 210 -1.16 8.45 -24.39
C LEU A 210 0.03 7.91 -25.20
N VAL A 211 1.23 8.03 -24.64
CA VAL A 211 2.48 7.59 -25.30
C VAL A 211 2.62 6.08 -25.24
N ASN A 212 2.31 5.48 -24.08
CA ASN A 212 2.43 4.05 -23.87
C ASN A 212 1.03 3.49 -23.67
N LYS A 213 0.50 2.79 -24.69
CA LYS A 213 -0.75 2.01 -24.58
C LYS A 213 -0.60 0.96 -23.48
N GLN A 214 -0.88 1.44 -22.27
CA GLN A 214 -1.10 0.79 -20.99
C GLN A 214 -0.20 -0.40 -20.62
N ILE A 215 0.76 -0.14 -19.72
CA ILE A 215 1.64 -1.19 -19.18
C ILE A 215 1.76 -1.14 -17.65
N TRP A 216 1.28 -0.08 -16.99
CA TRP A 216 1.31 -0.04 -15.53
C TRP A 216 0.28 -1.00 -14.93
N LYS A 217 0.74 -1.94 -14.10
CA LYS A 217 -0.07 -2.97 -13.42
C LYS A 217 0.09 -2.92 -11.89
N GLY A 218 0.30 -1.72 -11.34
CA GLY A 218 0.76 -1.54 -9.96
C GLY A 218 -0.05 -0.56 -9.12
N VAL A 219 0.36 -0.45 -7.86
CA VAL A 219 -0.13 0.52 -6.88
C VAL A 219 0.52 1.88 -7.12
N LEU A 220 -0.31 2.93 -7.16
CA LEU A 220 0.12 4.32 -7.05
C LEU A 220 -0.27 4.81 -5.65
N ALA A 221 0.71 5.03 -4.76
CA ALA A 221 0.46 5.39 -3.37
C ALA A 221 0.77 6.86 -3.12
N PHE A 222 -0.24 7.65 -2.71
CA PHE A 222 -0.16 9.10 -2.56
C PHE A 222 -0.45 9.53 -1.12
N ASP A 223 0.14 10.65 -0.70
CA ASP A 223 -0.32 11.42 0.46
C ASP A 223 -1.42 12.41 0.05
N TYR A 224 -2.30 12.77 0.99
CA TYR A 224 -3.35 13.79 0.82
C TYR A 224 -4.15 13.63 -0.48
N ILE A 225 -4.61 12.40 -0.76
CA ILE A 225 -5.44 12.10 -1.91
C ILE A 225 -6.69 12.98 -1.98
N ASN A 226 -7.11 13.28 -3.20
CA ASN A 226 -8.38 13.92 -3.50
C ASN A 226 -9.16 13.09 -4.53
N HIS A 227 -10.37 13.53 -4.83
CA HIS A 227 -11.23 12.84 -5.80
C HIS A 227 -10.57 12.68 -7.18
N ASP A 228 -9.93 13.74 -7.69
CA ASP A 228 -9.37 13.75 -9.05
C ASP A 228 -8.21 12.75 -9.21
N LEU A 229 -7.32 12.67 -8.22
CA LEU A 229 -6.23 11.69 -8.21
C LEU A 229 -6.74 10.27 -8.21
N VAL A 230 -7.78 9.99 -7.40
CA VAL A 230 -8.34 8.64 -7.32
C VAL A 230 -9.03 8.27 -8.62
N GLN A 231 -9.83 9.16 -9.21
CA GLN A 231 -10.46 8.92 -10.51
C GLN A 231 -9.41 8.71 -11.62
N LEU A 232 -8.35 9.51 -11.63
CA LEU A 232 -7.26 9.35 -12.57
C LEU A 232 -6.58 7.99 -12.42
N ALA A 233 -6.25 7.57 -11.19
CA ALA A 233 -5.67 6.27 -10.93
C ALA A 233 -6.59 5.11 -11.37
N LEU A 234 -7.91 5.25 -11.19
CA LEU A 234 -8.89 4.27 -11.66
C LEU A 234 -8.93 4.18 -13.18
N ILE A 235 -9.01 5.32 -13.89
CA ILE A 235 -9.00 5.38 -15.36
C ILE A 235 -7.69 4.83 -15.92
N PHE A 236 -6.57 5.18 -15.28
CA PHE A 236 -5.24 4.73 -15.66
C PHE A 236 -5.11 3.20 -15.58
N ASN A 237 -5.82 2.56 -14.63
CA ASN A 237 -5.86 1.09 -14.48
C ASN A 237 -6.99 0.41 -15.30
N GLN A 238 -8.09 1.10 -15.60
CA GLN A 238 -9.28 0.51 -16.24
C GLN A 238 -9.07 -0.01 -17.66
N ARG A 239 -8.10 0.52 -18.43
CA ARG A 239 -7.88 0.04 -19.82
C ARG A 239 -7.32 -1.40 -19.91
N LEU A 240 -7.15 -2.09 -18.77
CA LEU A 240 -6.73 -3.50 -18.66
C LEU A 240 -7.89 -4.49 -18.90
N ILE A 241 -9.10 -3.99 -19.16
CA ILE A 241 -10.28 -4.79 -19.46
C ILE A 241 -10.51 -4.74 -20.98
N TRP A 242 -9.87 -5.67 -21.69
CA TRP A 242 -10.25 -6.10 -23.04
C TRP A 242 -10.19 -7.63 -23.10
#